data_AF-A0A512JQM2-F1
#
_entry.id   AF-A0A512JQM2-F1
#
_cell.length_a   1.000
_cell.length_b   1.000
_cell.length_c   1.000
_cell.angle_alpha   90.00
_cell.angle_beta   90.00
_cell.angle_gamma   90.00
#
_symmetry.space_group_name_H-M   'P 1'
#
loop_
_entity.id
_entity.type
_entity.pdbx_description
1 polymer ?
#
loop_
_entity_poly.entity_id
_entity_poly.type
_entity_poly.pdbx_seq_one_letter_code
_entity_poly.pdbx_strand_id
1 'polypeptide(L)'
;MSETDTSRTVVYAEYGGRRRRFCLPLDEISELERVCGVGIGAIAVRLSTNQFSVNDVLEPIRLGLEGGGCSALEAEAITLRYRPPLYPIAEFTELAARIIGAALYGVPRGKDESEGSDSPDPATSRSTTKPAGRSDGRPSKSEG
;
A
#
# COMPACT_ATOMS: atom_id res chain seq x y z
N MET A 1 26.27 5.94 -15.65
CA MET A 1 24.82 6.10 -15.90
C MET A 1 24.17 6.15 -14.54
N SER A 2 23.57 7.27 -14.17
CA SER A 2 22.87 7.37 -12.89
C SER A 2 21.74 6.34 -12.84
N GLU A 3 21.55 5.71 -11.69
CA GLU A 3 20.45 4.79 -11.45
C GLU A 3 19.12 5.54 -11.61
N THR A 4 18.24 5.08 -12.51
CA THR A 4 16.94 5.72 -12.72
C THR A 4 16.06 5.50 -11.50
N ASP A 5 15.68 6.60 -10.83
CA ASP A 5 14.75 6.54 -9.71
C ASP A 5 13.36 6.08 -10.17
N THR A 6 13.03 4.82 -9.88
CA THR A 6 11.73 4.20 -10.19
C THR A 6 10.79 4.20 -8.98
N SER A 7 11.15 4.85 -7.87
CA SER A 7 10.37 4.82 -6.62
C SER A 7 8.91 5.22 -6.80
N ARG A 8 8.63 6.13 -7.75
CA ARG A 8 7.27 6.60 -8.04
C ARG A 8 6.39 5.62 -8.80
N THR A 9 6.93 4.55 -9.38
CA THR A 9 6.16 3.61 -10.23
C THR A 9 6.28 2.17 -9.73
N VAL A 10 6.84 1.98 -8.55
CA VAL A 10 7.03 0.66 -7.94
C VAL A 10 5.92 0.38 -6.92
N VAL A 11 5.40 -0.84 -6.96
CA VAL A 11 4.49 -1.38 -5.95
C VAL A 11 5.20 -2.51 -5.21
N TYR A 12 5.15 -2.48 -3.89
CA TYR A 12 5.50 -3.64 -3.06
C TYR A 12 4.23 -4.28 -2.51
N ALA A 13 4.07 -5.58 -2.71
CA ALA A 13 2.91 -6.32 -2.22
C ALA A 13 3.27 -7.77 -1.89
N GLU A 14 2.51 -8.38 -0.99
CA GLU A 14 2.56 -9.82 -0.75
C GLU A 14 1.92 -10.55 -1.93
N TYR A 15 2.67 -11.45 -2.55
CA TYR A 15 2.16 -12.33 -3.58
C TYR A 15 2.87 -13.66 -3.45
N GLY A 16 2.16 -14.76 -3.67
CA GLY A 16 2.70 -16.11 -3.59
C GLY A 16 3.61 -16.38 -2.39
N GLY A 17 3.18 -15.95 -1.20
CA GLY A 17 3.84 -16.21 0.08
C GLY A 17 5.06 -15.34 0.41
N ARG A 18 5.34 -14.29 -0.37
CA ARG A 18 6.41 -13.33 -0.03
C ARG A 18 6.14 -11.92 -0.56
N ARG A 19 6.74 -10.92 0.09
CA ARG A 19 6.80 -9.55 -0.42
C ARG A 19 7.58 -9.51 -1.73
N ARG A 20 6.96 -9.00 -2.79
CA ARG A 20 7.55 -8.83 -4.12
C ARG A 20 7.55 -7.37 -4.55
N ARG A 21 8.50 -7.04 -5.43
CA ARG A 21 8.59 -5.76 -6.12
C ARG A 21 7.88 -5.91 -7.46
N PHE A 22 7.03 -4.96 -7.78
CA PHE A 22 6.35 -4.87 -9.07
C PHE A 22 6.64 -3.52 -9.71
N CYS A 23 6.97 -3.52 -11.00
CA CYS A 23 7.18 -2.32 -11.78
C CYS A 23 6.85 -2.62 -13.24
N LEU A 24 6.21 -1.67 -13.93
CA LEU A 24 5.98 -1.74 -15.38
C LEU A 24 6.80 -0.64 -16.07
N PRO A 25 8.07 -0.90 -16.42
CA PRO A 25 8.81 -0.05 -17.35
C PRO A 25 8.14 0.00 -18.72
N LEU A 26 8.68 0.86 -19.60
CA LEU A 26 8.10 1.09 -20.93
C LEU A 26 8.00 -0.20 -21.77
N ASP A 27 8.99 -1.08 -21.68
CA ASP A 27 9.02 -2.33 -22.44
C ASP A 27 7.91 -3.28 -21.98
N GLU A 28 7.71 -3.41 -20.66
CA GLU A 28 6.65 -4.20 -20.05
C GLU A 28 5.26 -3.59 -20.28
N ILE A 29 5.12 -2.27 -20.33
CA ILE A 29 3.87 -1.61 -20.75
C ILE A 29 3.57 -1.96 -22.20
N SER A 30 4.57 -1.86 -23.09
CA SER A 30 4.40 -2.16 -24.52
C SER A 30 4.00 -3.62 -24.72
N GLU A 31 4.63 -4.54 -23.99
CA GLU A 31 4.26 -5.96 -24.02
C GLU A 31 2.87 -6.20 -23.44
N LEU A 32 2.49 -5.53 -22.35
CA LEU A 32 1.16 -5.60 -21.76
C LEU A 32 0.08 -5.19 -22.77
N GLU A 33 0.28 -4.07 -23.45
CA GLU A 33 -0.65 -3.60 -24.49
C GLU A 33 -0.74 -4.58 -25.66
N ARG A 34 0.39 -5.20 -26.04
CA ARG A 34 0.44 -6.22 -27.08
C ARG A 34 -0.37 -7.48 -26.70
N VAL A 35 -0.22 -7.99 -25.48
CA VAL A 35 -0.90 -9.22 -25.04
C VAL A 35 -2.39 -9.00 -24.71
N CYS A 36 -2.76 -7.82 -24.23
CA CYS A 36 -4.16 -7.45 -23.99
C CYS A 36 -4.88 -6.92 -25.25
N GLY A 37 -4.13 -6.53 -26.28
CA GLY A 37 -4.65 -5.99 -27.54
C GLY A 37 -5.31 -4.61 -27.40
N VAL A 38 -5.06 -3.91 -26.29
CA VAL A 38 -5.59 -2.58 -25.98
C VAL A 38 -4.58 -1.77 -25.18
N GLY A 39 -4.69 -0.44 -25.24
CA GLY A 39 -3.82 0.44 -24.46
C GLY A 39 -4.02 0.31 -22.95
N ILE A 40 -2.99 0.60 -22.16
CA ILE A 40 -2.98 0.44 -20.70
C ILE A 40 -4.11 1.23 -20.00
N GLY A 41 -4.52 2.38 -20.55
CA GLY A 41 -5.66 3.14 -20.04
C GLY A 41 -7.00 2.41 -20.18
N ALA A 42 -7.20 1.64 -21.26
CA ALA A 42 -8.39 0.82 -21.43
C ALA A 42 -8.41 -0.35 -20.45
N ILE A 43 -7.25 -0.97 -20.19
CA ILE A 43 -7.09 -2.01 -19.16
C ILE A 43 -7.48 -1.46 -17.78
N ALA A 44 -6.99 -0.26 -17.44
CA ALA A 44 -7.32 0.40 -16.17
C ALA A 44 -8.84 0.65 -16.01
N VAL A 45 -9.50 1.14 -17.06
CA VAL A 45 -10.96 1.35 -17.06
C VAL A 45 -11.70 0.02 -16.88
N ARG A 46 -11.30 -1.04 -17.60
CA ARG A 46 -11.92 -2.36 -17.50
C ARG A 46 -11.79 -2.95 -16.10
N LEU A 47 -10.61 -2.83 -15.47
CA LEU A 47 -10.41 -3.24 -14.08
C LEU A 47 -11.32 -2.46 -13.13
N SER A 48 -11.39 -1.14 -13.26
CA SER A 48 -12.22 -0.29 -12.38
C SER A 48 -13.73 -0.55 -12.50
N THR A 49 -14.18 -1.03 -13.66
CA THR A 49 -15.60 -1.27 -13.98
C THR A 49 -15.97 -2.75 -13.96
N ASN A 50 -15.05 -3.63 -13.55
CA ASN A 50 -15.20 -5.09 -13.56
C ASN A 50 -15.53 -5.69 -14.95
N GLN A 51 -15.13 -5.01 -16.03
CA GLN A 51 -15.24 -5.50 -17.43
C GLN A 51 -13.91 -6.08 -17.93
N PHE A 52 -13.06 -6.53 -17.01
CA PHE A 52 -11.74 -7.05 -17.31
C PHE A 52 -11.80 -8.47 -17.90
N SER A 53 -10.85 -8.76 -18.78
CA SER A 53 -10.50 -10.12 -19.17
C SER A 53 -9.52 -10.73 -18.16
N VAL A 54 -9.26 -12.04 -18.27
CA VAL A 54 -8.24 -12.69 -17.43
C VAL A 54 -6.85 -12.10 -17.65
N ASN A 55 -6.53 -11.72 -18.90
CA ASN A 55 -5.23 -11.13 -19.24
C ASN A 55 -5.08 -9.73 -18.63
N ASP A 56 -6.16 -8.95 -18.57
CA ASP A 56 -6.17 -7.64 -17.91
C ASP A 56 -5.81 -7.73 -16.41
N VAL A 57 -5.87 -8.92 -15.81
CA VAL A 57 -5.51 -9.18 -14.41
C VAL A 57 -4.16 -9.86 -14.27
N LEU A 58 -3.92 -10.96 -15.00
CA LEU A 58 -2.72 -11.78 -14.80
C LEU A 58 -1.47 -11.20 -15.46
N GLU A 59 -1.60 -10.60 -16.65
CA GLU A 59 -0.44 -10.06 -17.38
C GLU A 59 0.23 -8.88 -16.67
N PRO A 60 -0.51 -7.90 -16.09
CA PRO A 60 0.11 -6.85 -15.29
C PRO A 60 0.91 -7.39 -14.09
N ILE A 61 0.47 -8.51 -13.51
CA ILE A 61 1.18 -9.14 -12.38
C ILE A 61 2.46 -9.81 -12.89
N ARG A 62 2.38 -10.61 -13.95
CA ARG A 62 3.55 -11.28 -14.55
C ARG A 62 4.59 -10.27 -15.03
N LEU A 63 4.19 -9.34 -15.89
CA LEU A 63 5.07 -8.31 -16.43
C LEU A 63 5.54 -7.34 -15.34
N GLY A 64 4.70 -7.07 -14.34
CA GLY A 64 5.08 -6.31 -13.16
C GLY A 64 6.21 -6.97 -12.37
N LEU A 65 6.20 -8.30 -12.24
CA LEU A 65 7.30 -9.04 -11.61
C LEU A 65 8.59 -8.96 -12.44
N GLU A 66 8.48 -9.07 -13.77
CA GLU A 66 9.63 -8.98 -14.69
C GLU A 66 10.31 -7.61 -14.59
N GLY A 67 9.55 -6.51 -14.74
CA GLY A 67 10.08 -5.16 -14.51
C GLY A 67 10.45 -4.89 -13.04
N GLY A 68 9.93 -5.73 -12.14
CA GLY A 68 10.28 -5.82 -10.73
C GLY A 68 11.67 -6.40 -10.46
N GLY A 69 12.25 -7.13 -11.44
CA GLY A 69 13.54 -7.80 -11.36
C GLY A 69 13.47 -9.33 -11.29
N CYS A 70 12.28 -9.94 -11.33
CA CYS A 70 12.17 -11.39 -11.50
C CYS A 70 12.53 -11.79 -12.94
N SER A 71 13.09 -12.98 -13.11
CA SER A 71 13.26 -13.53 -14.47
C SER A 71 11.90 -13.87 -15.09
N ALA A 72 11.78 -13.80 -16.42
CA ALA A 72 10.54 -14.16 -17.13
C ALA A 72 10.03 -15.57 -16.77
N LEU A 73 10.95 -16.54 -16.65
CA LEU A 73 10.60 -17.90 -16.25
C LEU A 73 10.03 -17.96 -14.82
N GLU A 74 10.63 -17.20 -13.88
CA GLU A 74 10.15 -17.15 -12.50
C GLU A 74 8.79 -16.45 -12.41
N ALA A 75 8.63 -15.31 -13.08
CA ALA A 75 7.37 -14.56 -13.12
C ALA A 75 6.22 -15.39 -13.69
N GLU A 76 6.47 -16.12 -14.78
CA GLU A 76 5.52 -17.07 -15.38
C GLU A 76 5.18 -18.20 -14.39
N ALA A 77 6.18 -18.85 -13.80
CA ALA A 77 5.96 -19.96 -12.87
C ALA A 77 5.14 -19.54 -11.63
N ILE A 78 5.41 -18.35 -11.09
CA ILE A 78 4.63 -17.78 -9.98
C ILE A 78 3.20 -17.53 -10.44
N THR A 79 3.00 -16.85 -11.56
CA THR A 79 1.65 -16.48 -12.05
C THR A 79 0.83 -17.71 -12.42
N LEU A 80 1.46 -18.73 -13.01
CA LEU A 80 0.86 -20.03 -13.30
C LEU A 80 0.39 -20.77 -12.03
N ARG A 81 1.09 -20.58 -10.91
CA ARG A 81 0.75 -21.20 -9.62
C ARG A 81 -0.39 -20.47 -8.90
N TYR A 82 -0.50 -19.15 -9.06
CA TYR A 82 -1.50 -18.31 -8.37
C TYR A 82 -2.50 -17.74 -9.38
N ARG A 83 -3.33 -18.62 -9.94
CA ARG A 83 -4.38 -18.26 -10.91
C ARG A 83 -5.56 -19.24 -10.87
N PRO A 84 -6.66 -18.96 -11.60
CA PRO A 84 -7.72 -19.94 -11.79
C PRO A 84 -7.23 -21.26 -12.43
N PRO A 85 -7.82 -22.42 -12.08
CA PRO A 85 -8.96 -22.60 -11.17
C PRO A 85 -8.58 -22.73 -9.68
N LEU A 86 -7.28 -22.71 -9.34
CA LEU A 86 -6.84 -22.88 -7.95
C LEU A 86 -7.20 -21.69 -7.06
N TYR A 87 -7.27 -20.49 -7.65
CA TYR A 87 -7.63 -19.25 -6.97
C TYR A 87 -8.67 -18.47 -7.79
N PRO A 88 -9.70 -17.88 -7.17
CA PRO A 88 -10.63 -16.97 -7.84
C PRO A 88 -9.91 -15.77 -8.47
N ILE A 89 -10.25 -15.42 -9.72
CA ILE A 89 -9.59 -14.31 -10.44
C ILE A 89 -9.74 -12.96 -9.73
N ALA A 90 -10.85 -12.77 -9.01
CA ALA A 90 -11.17 -11.54 -8.29
C ALA A 90 -10.17 -11.24 -7.16
N GLU A 91 -9.44 -12.23 -6.64
CA GLU A 91 -8.42 -12.01 -5.61
C GLU A 91 -7.22 -11.22 -6.13
N PHE A 92 -7.02 -11.16 -7.44
CA PHE A 92 -5.85 -10.55 -8.07
C PHE A 92 -6.14 -9.18 -8.69
N THR A 93 -7.41 -8.78 -8.79
CA THR A 93 -7.83 -7.54 -9.48
C THR A 93 -7.29 -6.30 -8.79
N GLU A 94 -7.30 -6.27 -7.45
CA GLU A 94 -6.75 -5.15 -6.67
C GLU A 94 -5.24 -5.00 -6.90
N LEU A 95 -4.50 -6.12 -6.91
CA LEU A 95 -3.07 -6.08 -7.18
C LEU A 95 -2.77 -5.59 -8.60
N ALA A 96 -3.48 -6.11 -9.60
CA ALA A 96 -3.35 -5.66 -10.98
C ALA A 96 -3.66 -4.16 -11.13
N ALA A 97 -4.75 -3.69 -10.52
CA ALA A 97 -5.14 -2.27 -10.53
C ALA A 97 -4.09 -1.38 -9.85
N ARG A 98 -3.47 -1.83 -8.76
CA ARG A 98 -2.38 -1.09 -8.09
C ARG A 98 -1.13 -0.99 -8.98
N ILE A 99 -0.74 -2.08 -9.64
CA ILE A 99 0.42 -2.09 -10.54
C ILE A 99 0.19 -1.15 -11.73
N ILE A 100 -0.95 -1.26 -12.40
CA ILE A 100 -1.31 -0.37 -13.52
C ILE A 100 -1.46 1.08 -13.06
N GLY A 101 -2.12 1.31 -11.91
CA GLY A 101 -2.28 2.64 -11.33
C GLY A 101 -0.95 3.30 -11.01
N ALA A 102 0.01 2.55 -10.47
CA ALA A 102 1.37 3.05 -10.22
C ALA A 102 2.10 3.43 -11.51
N ALA A 103 1.91 2.67 -12.60
CA ALA A 103 2.48 3.01 -13.90
C ALA A 103 1.86 4.29 -14.50
N LEU A 104 0.54 4.47 -14.37
CA LEU A 104 -0.19 5.59 -14.97
C LEU A 104 -0.10 6.90 -14.17
N TYR A 105 -0.23 6.80 -12.85
CA TYR A 105 -0.45 7.95 -11.98
C TYR A 105 0.69 8.14 -10.97
N GLY A 106 1.62 7.19 -10.93
CA GLY A 106 2.58 7.07 -9.85
C GLY A 106 1.93 6.61 -8.54
N VAL A 107 2.76 6.15 -7.61
CA VAL A 107 2.36 5.98 -6.21
C VAL A 107 2.34 7.36 -5.55
N PRO A 108 1.28 7.71 -4.80
CA PRO A 108 1.25 8.93 -4.01
C PRO A 108 2.46 9.00 -3.08
N ARG A 109 3.15 10.14 -3.04
CA ARG A 109 4.20 10.37 -2.04
C ARG A 109 3.53 10.62 -0.69
N GLY A 110 3.60 9.66 0.23
CA GLY A 110 2.95 9.76 1.54
C GLY A 110 3.71 9.02 2.65
N LYS A 111 4.44 9.80 3.47
CA LYS A 111 5.12 9.49 4.75
C LYS A 111 5.86 8.14 4.86
N ASP A 112 6.87 7.92 4.04
CA ASP A 112 7.91 6.92 4.33
C ASP A 112 9.20 7.59 4.82
N GLU A 113 9.11 8.46 5.83
CA GLU A 113 10.25 8.89 6.65
C GLU A 113 9.75 9.11 8.09
N SER A 114 9.50 8.04 8.84
CA SER A 114 9.69 8.14 10.29
C SER A 114 11.19 8.02 10.54
N GLU A 115 11.89 9.13 10.37
CA GLU A 115 13.02 9.44 11.25
C GLU A 115 12.54 9.25 12.70
N GLY A 116 13.40 8.66 13.54
CA GLY A 116 13.32 8.66 15.00
C GLY A 116 11.93 8.69 15.63
N SER A 117 11.45 7.53 16.10
CA SER A 117 10.55 7.49 17.25
C SER A 117 11.30 8.00 18.50
N ASP A 118 11.54 9.30 18.58
CA ASP A 118 11.77 9.99 19.83
C ASP A 118 10.40 10.50 20.28
N SER A 119 9.67 9.64 20.98
CA SER A 119 8.47 10.05 21.69
C SER A 119 8.90 11.07 22.74
N PRO A 120 8.35 12.31 22.77
CA PRO A 120 8.41 13.10 23.97
C PRO A 120 7.47 12.42 24.98
N ASP A 121 8.03 11.89 26.06
CA ASP A 121 7.29 11.41 27.22
C ASP A 121 6.26 12.49 27.62
N PRO A 122 4.94 12.23 27.56
CA PRO A 122 3.97 13.20 28.05
C PRO A 122 4.12 13.27 29.56
N ALA A 123 4.46 14.47 30.03
CA ALA A 123 4.55 14.86 31.43
C ALA A 123 3.51 14.13 32.29
N THR A 124 3.98 13.35 33.25
CA THR A 124 3.12 12.78 34.29
C THR A 124 2.46 13.94 35.02
N SER A 125 1.16 14.05 34.77
CA SER A 125 0.30 15.05 35.40
C SER A 125 0.36 14.87 36.92
N ARG A 126 0.96 15.85 37.60
CA ARG A 126 0.85 16.02 39.06
C ARG A 126 -0.62 16.28 39.40
N SER A 127 -1.31 15.23 39.80
CA SER A 127 -2.56 15.34 40.54
C SER A 127 -2.30 15.05 42.01
N THR A 128 -2.09 16.10 42.81
CA THR A 128 -2.43 16.07 44.23
C THR A 128 -3.24 17.31 44.59
N THR A 129 -4.48 16.99 44.93
CA THR A 129 -5.62 17.82 45.30
C THR A 129 -5.30 18.88 46.35
N LYS A 130 -5.62 20.14 46.05
CA LYS A 130 -5.72 21.23 47.03
C LYS A 130 -7.20 21.39 47.42
N PRO A 131 -7.63 21.14 48.67
CA PRO A 131 -8.99 21.43 49.07
C PRO A 131 -9.15 22.94 49.29
N ALA A 132 -10.21 23.50 48.72
CA ALA A 132 -10.61 24.88 48.89
C ALA A 132 -11.14 25.13 50.32
N GLY A 133 -10.71 26.26 50.89
CA GLY A 133 -11.17 26.72 52.19
C GLY A 133 -12.65 27.12 52.18
N ARG A 134 -13.30 26.90 53.31
CA ARG A 134 -14.56 27.54 53.67
C ARG A 134 -14.36 28.21 55.03
N SER A 135 -14.08 29.50 55.00
CA SER A 135 -14.23 30.38 56.16
C SER A 135 -15.72 30.58 56.41
N ASP A 136 -16.16 30.48 57.67
CA ASP A 136 -17.04 31.48 58.30
C ASP A 136 -17.32 31.12 59.78
N GLY A 137 -17.08 32.08 60.68
CA GLY A 137 -17.96 32.39 61.81
C GLY A 137 -17.81 31.65 63.16
N ARG A 138 -17.10 32.28 64.11
CA ARG A 138 -17.18 32.16 65.59
C ARG A 138 -18.59 32.57 66.12
N PRO A 139 -18.96 32.55 67.45
CA PRO A 139 -18.30 32.09 68.69
C PRO A 139 -19.21 31.42 69.80
N SER A 140 -18.60 31.18 70.98
CA SER A 140 -19.18 31.10 72.37
C SER A 140 -19.75 29.73 72.80
N LYS A 141 -19.63 29.19 74.02
CA LYS A 141 -19.33 29.60 75.43
C LYS A 141 -18.89 28.31 76.21
N SER A 142 -18.04 28.40 77.26
CA SER A 142 -18.34 28.16 78.71
C SER A 142 -19.09 26.84 79.00
N GLU A 143 -18.80 25.96 79.96
CA GLU A 143 -18.23 26.00 81.32
C GLU A 143 -18.09 24.52 81.79
N GLY A 144 -17.29 24.28 82.83
CA GLY A 144 -17.41 23.09 83.70
C GLY A 144 -16.08 22.43 84.05
#